data_AF-A0A831X217-F1
#
_entry.id   AF-A0A831X217-F1
#
_cell.length_a   1.000
_cell.length_b   1.000
_cell.length_c   1.000
_cell.angle_alpha   90.00
_cell.angle_beta   90.00
_cell.angle_gamma   90.00
#
_symmetry.space_group_name_H-M   'P 1'
#
loop_
_entity.id
_entity.type
_entity.pdbx_description
1 polymer ?
#
loop_
_entity_poly.entity_id
_entity_poly.type
_entity_poly.pdbx_seq_one_letter_code
_entity_poly.pdbx_strand_id
1 'polypeptide(L)'
;MRRCRPARGAFLLVLLAILLWGLPESFSASDPAQSGETPAEMKPYIETIPGAKVTFEMVPIPGGAFLMGSPDSEPNRSSDEGPQHQVTVGAFWMGKTEVTWDEYDLFAFGQDIEKKQPINAPGEQSKGAPDALTHPTPPYADETFGYGKGRQPVISITHHAAMEYCRWLSAKTGKTYRLPTEAEWEYACRAGSKTAYSFGDDVKKLGEYAWYLDNSDGRPHPVGMKKPNPWGLHDMHGNVAEWCLDHYDKDFYSRLNQALNPVLLPTEKRYPHVVRGGSWDDKPQALRSAARRASHKDWSRRDPQNPQSIWWHTEATFVGFRVVRPLEEQKELKGLRSKVTKSSPDY
;
A
#
# COMPACT_ATOMS: atom_id res chain seq x y z
N MET A 1 -95.34 0.36 -19.84
CA MET A 1 -95.04 1.30 -18.74
C MET A 1 -94.90 0.52 -17.44
N ARG A 2 -93.82 0.79 -16.68
CA ARG A 2 -93.55 0.47 -15.24
C ARG A 2 -93.52 -1.03 -14.86
N ARG A 3 -92.32 -1.63 -14.73
CA ARG A 3 -91.36 -1.66 -13.58
C ARG A 3 -91.62 -2.85 -12.65
N CYS A 4 -90.67 -3.80 -12.58
CA CYS A 4 -89.92 -4.15 -11.37
C CYS A 4 -88.84 -5.23 -11.63
N ARG A 5 -87.63 -4.95 -11.15
CA ARG A 5 -86.47 -5.86 -10.95
C ARG A 5 -86.62 -6.57 -9.57
N PRO A 6 -85.77 -7.55 -9.14
CA PRO A 6 -84.40 -7.83 -9.60
C PRO A 6 -84.00 -9.30 -9.82
N ALA A 7 -82.89 -9.47 -10.54
CA ALA A 7 -82.13 -10.70 -10.72
C ALA A 7 -81.07 -10.86 -9.60
N ARG A 8 -80.85 -12.10 -9.15
CA ARG A 8 -79.65 -12.52 -8.39
C ARG A 8 -78.86 -13.47 -9.29
N GLY A 9 -77.71 -13.02 -9.79
CA GLY A 9 -76.71 -13.84 -10.47
C GLY A 9 -75.62 -14.22 -9.49
N ALA A 10 -75.36 -15.52 -9.34
CA ALA A 10 -74.19 -16.05 -8.66
C ALA A 10 -73.08 -16.24 -9.70
N PHE A 11 -71.95 -15.57 -9.52
CA PHE A 11 -70.75 -15.77 -10.35
C PHE A 11 -69.85 -16.81 -9.70
N LEU A 12 -69.54 -17.84 -10.47
CA LEU A 12 -68.66 -18.97 -10.18
C LEU A 12 -67.20 -18.52 -10.29
N LEU A 13 -66.41 -18.68 -9.23
CA LEU A 13 -64.97 -18.47 -9.20
C LEU A 13 -64.27 -19.70 -9.82
N VAL A 14 -63.62 -19.52 -10.96
CA VAL A 14 -62.72 -20.51 -11.57
C VAL A 14 -61.29 -20.19 -11.13
N LEU A 15 -60.72 -21.03 -10.26
CA LEU A 15 -59.30 -21.03 -9.92
C LEU A 15 -58.54 -21.89 -10.94
N LEU A 16 -57.76 -21.24 -11.82
CA LEU A 16 -56.84 -21.88 -12.74
C LEU A 16 -55.51 -22.13 -12.02
N ALA A 17 -55.15 -23.40 -11.83
CA ALA A 17 -53.82 -23.80 -11.37
C ALA A 17 -52.82 -23.75 -12.55
N ILE A 18 -51.80 -22.92 -12.45
CA ILE A 18 -50.68 -22.88 -13.41
C ILE A 18 -49.54 -23.73 -12.85
N LEU A 19 -49.22 -24.82 -13.55
CA LEU A 19 -48.01 -25.61 -13.35
C LEU A 19 -46.77 -24.75 -13.63
N LEU A 20 -45.91 -24.55 -12.63
CA LEU A 20 -44.55 -24.03 -12.81
C LEU A 20 -43.64 -25.19 -13.21
N TRP A 21 -43.25 -25.25 -14.49
CA TRP A 21 -42.11 -26.04 -14.95
C TRP A 21 -40.81 -25.31 -14.58
N GLY A 22 -39.90 -26.02 -13.92
CA GLY A 22 -38.59 -25.50 -13.52
C GLY A 22 -37.71 -25.19 -14.73
N LEU A 23 -37.09 -24.01 -14.71
CA LEU A 23 -35.99 -23.64 -15.61
C LEU A 23 -34.68 -24.24 -15.08
N PRO A 24 -33.76 -24.68 -15.94
CA PRO A 24 -32.47 -25.21 -15.51
C PRO A 24 -31.60 -24.07 -14.96
N GLU A 25 -30.97 -24.31 -13.81
CA GLU A 25 -30.01 -23.39 -13.20
C GLU A 25 -28.87 -23.08 -14.17
N SER A 26 -28.71 -21.80 -14.49
CA SER A 26 -27.56 -21.28 -15.20
C SER A 26 -26.30 -21.51 -14.35
N PHE A 27 -25.38 -22.31 -14.85
CA PHE A 27 -24.01 -22.40 -14.33
C PHE A 27 -23.37 -21.01 -14.34
N SER A 28 -23.19 -20.43 -13.15
CA SER A 28 -22.42 -19.20 -12.97
C SER A 28 -20.93 -19.54 -13.00
N ALA A 29 -20.18 -18.90 -13.89
CA ALA A 29 -18.73 -18.97 -13.90
C ALA A 29 -18.18 -18.35 -12.60
N SER A 30 -17.37 -19.12 -11.87
CA SER A 30 -16.73 -18.69 -10.62
C SER A 30 -15.71 -17.57 -10.89
N ASP A 31 -15.93 -16.42 -10.25
CA ASP A 31 -14.98 -15.31 -10.17
C ASP A 31 -13.66 -15.73 -9.51
N PRO A 32 -12.50 -15.16 -9.91
CA PRO A 32 -11.22 -15.49 -9.30
C PRO A 32 -11.09 -14.89 -7.89
N ALA A 33 -10.98 -15.79 -6.91
CA ALA A 33 -10.40 -15.67 -5.57
C ALA A 33 -10.85 -14.50 -4.67
N GLN A 34 -11.96 -14.69 -3.96
CA GLN A 34 -12.03 -14.29 -2.55
C GLN A 34 -11.20 -15.31 -1.76
N SER A 35 -10.13 -14.88 -1.07
CA SER A 35 -9.57 -15.70 -0.01
C SER A 35 -10.66 -15.88 1.04
N GLY A 36 -11.13 -17.10 1.27
CA GLY A 36 -12.16 -17.39 2.29
C GLY A 36 -11.70 -17.17 3.75
N GLU A 37 -10.64 -16.37 3.95
CA GLU A 37 -10.10 -15.98 5.24
C GLU A 37 -10.93 -14.82 5.79
N THR A 38 -11.33 -14.90 7.06
CA THR A 38 -12.07 -13.82 7.74
C THR A 38 -11.12 -12.92 8.55
N PRO A 39 -11.49 -11.67 8.89
CA PRO A 39 -10.64 -10.80 9.71
C PRO A 39 -10.23 -11.41 11.05
N ALA A 40 -11.07 -12.25 11.66
CA ALA A 40 -10.80 -12.91 12.93
C ALA A 40 -9.73 -14.01 12.84
N GLU A 41 -9.49 -14.54 11.63
CA GLU A 41 -8.53 -15.62 11.38
C GLU A 41 -7.15 -15.09 10.99
N MET A 42 -7.04 -13.79 10.72
CA MET A 42 -5.78 -13.15 10.33
C MET A 42 -4.75 -13.28 11.46
N LYS A 43 -3.64 -13.94 11.16
CA LYS A 43 -2.49 -14.11 12.07
C LYS A 43 -1.25 -13.46 11.48
N PRO A 44 -0.29 -13.03 12.32
CA PRO A 44 1.03 -12.68 11.83
C PRO A 44 1.68 -13.89 11.19
N TYR A 45 2.45 -13.67 10.12
CA TYR A 45 3.19 -14.72 9.44
C TYR A 45 4.54 -14.23 8.95
N ILE A 46 5.45 -15.18 8.73
CA ILE A 46 6.74 -14.95 8.08
C ILE A 46 6.59 -15.44 6.64
N GLU A 47 6.83 -14.57 5.67
CA GLU A 47 6.95 -14.95 4.28
C GLU A 47 8.42 -15.26 3.97
N THR A 48 8.67 -16.35 3.25
CA THR A 48 9.98 -16.59 2.63
C THR A 48 9.86 -16.31 1.14
N ILE A 49 10.70 -15.43 0.61
CA ILE A 49 10.69 -15.12 -0.83
C ILE A 49 11.14 -16.36 -1.62
N PRO A 50 10.29 -16.95 -2.48
CA PRO A 50 10.64 -18.17 -3.19
C PRO A 50 11.87 -18.00 -4.08
N GLY A 51 12.76 -18.98 -4.07
CA GLY A 51 14.06 -18.91 -4.77
C GLY A 51 15.17 -18.25 -3.94
N ALA A 52 14.87 -17.75 -2.74
CA ALA A 52 15.85 -17.17 -1.82
C ALA A 52 15.63 -17.65 -0.38
N LYS A 53 16.59 -17.34 0.51
CA LYS A 53 16.47 -17.55 1.97
C LYS A 53 16.02 -16.30 2.73
N VAL A 54 15.69 -15.23 2.00
CA VAL A 54 15.28 -13.95 2.59
C VAL A 54 13.83 -14.05 3.03
N THR A 55 13.55 -13.56 4.24
CA THR A 55 12.24 -13.62 4.87
C THR A 55 11.82 -12.26 5.38
N PHE A 56 10.52 -11.98 5.38
CA PHE A 56 9.94 -10.78 5.99
C PHE A 56 8.68 -11.13 6.80
N GLU A 57 8.38 -10.31 7.80
CA GLU A 57 7.23 -10.50 8.70
C GLU A 57 6.06 -9.63 8.28
N MET A 58 4.86 -10.20 8.28
CA MET A 58 3.60 -9.51 7.99
C MET A 58 2.70 -9.53 9.23
N VAL A 59 2.22 -8.36 9.64
CA VAL A 59 1.38 -8.13 10.82
C VAL A 59 -0.07 -7.92 10.38
N PRO A 60 -1.06 -8.62 10.96
CA PRO A 60 -2.46 -8.40 10.63
C PRO A 60 -2.95 -7.09 11.24
N ILE A 61 -3.56 -6.26 10.40
CA ILE A 61 -4.15 -4.98 10.77
C ILE A 61 -5.67 -5.15 10.67
N PRO A 62 -6.40 -5.08 11.80
CA PRO A 62 -7.84 -5.23 11.77
C PRO A 62 -8.45 -4.06 11.00
N GLY A 63 -9.44 -4.32 10.14
CA GLY A 63 -10.19 -3.24 9.51
C GLY A 63 -10.97 -2.42 10.54
N GLY A 64 -11.20 -1.15 10.26
CA GLY A 64 -11.93 -0.28 11.18
C GLY A 64 -12.03 1.16 10.74
N ALA A 65 -12.76 1.94 11.52
CA ALA A 65 -12.97 3.35 11.28
C ALA A 65 -12.03 4.20 12.16
N PHE A 66 -11.45 5.25 11.60
CA PHE A 66 -10.61 6.21 12.32
C PHE A 66 -10.77 7.63 11.77
N LEU A 67 -10.26 8.60 12.53
CA LEU A 67 -10.22 9.99 12.11
C LEU A 67 -8.87 10.25 11.43
N MET A 68 -8.88 10.45 10.11
CA MET A 68 -7.70 10.71 9.30
C MET A 68 -7.39 12.21 9.28
N GLY A 69 -6.10 12.56 9.32
CA GLY A 69 -5.62 13.93 9.43
C GLY A 69 -5.41 14.40 10.87
N SER A 70 -5.00 15.66 11.05
CA SER A 70 -4.70 16.27 12.37
C SER A 70 -5.73 17.33 12.77
N PRO A 71 -6.10 17.42 14.07
CA PRO A 71 -7.01 18.46 14.54
C PRO A 71 -6.34 19.83 14.39
N ASP A 72 -7.13 20.90 14.21
CA ASP A 72 -6.59 22.25 13.99
C ASP A 72 -5.67 22.75 15.11
N SER A 73 -5.84 22.20 16.32
CA SER A 73 -5.03 22.52 17.50
C SER A 73 -3.73 21.71 17.61
N GLU A 74 -3.48 20.71 16.76
CA GLU A 74 -2.27 19.89 16.84
C GLU A 74 -1.03 20.73 16.53
N PRO A 75 -0.04 20.82 17.44
CA PRO A 75 1.14 21.62 17.21
C PRO A 75 1.93 21.17 15.98
N ASN A 76 2.40 22.14 15.19
CA ASN A 76 3.22 21.93 14.00
C ASN A 76 2.52 21.15 12.85
N ARG A 77 1.18 21.10 12.83
CA ARG A 77 0.44 20.58 11.69
C ARG A 77 0.63 21.42 10.42
N SER A 78 0.66 20.75 9.28
CA SER A 78 0.58 21.38 7.96
C SER A 78 -0.89 21.59 7.54
N SER A 79 -1.12 22.52 6.61
CA SER A 79 -2.48 22.88 6.16
C SER A 79 -3.19 21.79 5.36
N ASP A 80 -2.43 20.89 4.73
CA ASP A 80 -2.89 19.77 3.90
C ASP A 80 -3.20 18.50 4.71
N GLU A 81 -3.10 18.57 6.04
CA GLU A 81 -3.46 17.49 6.96
C GLU A 81 -4.92 17.56 7.42
N GLY A 82 -5.68 18.55 6.93
CA GLY A 82 -7.07 18.77 7.29
C GLY A 82 -7.99 19.01 6.09
N PRO A 83 -9.31 19.07 6.32
CA PRO A 83 -9.97 18.83 7.60
C PRO A 83 -9.86 17.36 8.05
N GLN A 84 -9.92 17.14 9.36
CA GLN A 84 -10.09 15.79 9.88
C GLN A 84 -11.40 15.19 9.39
N HIS A 85 -11.34 13.95 8.92
CA HIS A 85 -12.49 13.27 8.32
C HIS A 85 -12.50 11.79 8.69
N GLN A 86 -13.72 11.24 8.81
CA GLN A 86 -13.90 9.84 9.14
C GLN A 86 -13.53 8.99 7.91
N VAL A 87 -12.69 7.98 8.13
CA VAL A 87 -12.31 6.99 7.13
C VAL A 87 -12.54 5.61 7.70
N THR A 88 -13.00 4.68 6.87
CA THR A 88 -13.03 3.26 7.19
C THR A 88 -12.06 2.54 6.27
N VAL A 89 -11.17 1.73 6.84
CA VAL A 89 -10.26 0.87 6.08
C VAL A 89 -10.62 -0.61 6.27
N GLY A 90 -10.49 -1.39 5.21
CA GLY A 90 -10.61 -2.85 5.26
C GLY A 90 -9.49 -3.49 6.08
N ALA A 91 -9.61 -4.79 6.37
CA ALA A 91 -8.55 -5.54 7.02
C ALA A 91 -7.44 -5.91 6.01
N PHE A 92 -6.19 -5.84 6.44
CA PHE A 92 -5.03 -6.16 5.61
C PHE A 92 -3.85 -6.61 6.49
N TRP A 93 -2.85 -7.23 5.90
CA TRP A 93 -1.55 -7.38 6.53
C TRP A 93 -0.61 -6.29 6.07
N MET A 94 0.26 -5.82 6.95
CA MET A 94 1.32 -4.85 6.64
C MET A 94 2.69 -5.43 7.01
N GLY A 95 3.70 -5.11 6.20
CA GLY A 95 5.09 -5.41 6.54
C GLY A 95 5.44 -4.83 7.90
N LYS A 96 5.97 -5.66 8.80
CA LYS A 96 6.34 -5.27 10.17
C LYS A 96 7.32 -4.10 10.18
N THR A 97 8.19 -4.06 9.17
CA THR A 97 9.22 -3.06 8.91
C THR A 97 9.13 -2.58 7.47
N GLU A 98 9.93 -1.57 7.11
CA GLU A 98 10.21 -1.23 5.72
C GLU A 98 10.87 -2.40 4.98
N VAL A 99 10.73 -2.43 3.65
CA VAL A 99 11.44 -3.37 2.78
C VAL A 99 12.93 -3.12 2.89
N THR A 100 13.70 -4.16 3.12
CA THR A 100 15.16 -4.08 3.30
C THR A 100 15.92 -4.23 1.99
N TRP A 101 17.21 -3.87 1.98
CA TRP A 101 18.10 -4.15 0.86
C TRP A 101 18.24 -5.66 0.57
N ASP A 102 18.22 -6.52 1.61
CA ASP A 102 18.21 -7.98 1.43
C ASP A 102 17.01 -8.46 0.59
N GLU A 103 15.85 -7.83 0.78
CA GLU A 103 14.64 -8.13 0.02
C GLU A 103 14.67 -7.51 -1.38
N TYR A 104 15.01 -6.23 -1.47
CA TYR A 104 14.96 -5.48 -2.73
C TYR A 104 16.04 -5.92 -3.74
N ASP A 105 17.22 -6.33 -3.28
CA ASP A 105 18.30 -6.80 -4.17
C ASP A 105 17.89 -8.05 -4.96
N LEU A 106 17.01 -8.90 -4.40
CA LEU A 106 16.47 -10.06 -5.11
C LEU A 106 15.69 -9.61 -6.35
N PHE A 107 14.80 -8.62 -6.18
CA PHE A 107 14.07 -8.01 -7.28
C PHE A 107 14.99 -7.25 -8.25
N ALA A 108 15.87 -6.40 -7.72
CA ALA A 108 16.67 -5.49 -8.54
C ALA A 108 17.67 -6.22 -9.43
N PHE A 109 18.26 -7.32 -8.92
CA PHE A 109 19.38 -8.01 -9.56
C PHE A 109 19.09 -9.47 -9.92
N GLY A 110 17.85 -9.94 -9.73
CA GLY A 110 17.43 -11.30 -10.09
C GLY A 110 18.19 -12.38 -9.33
N GLN A 111 18.63 -12.10 -8.10
CA GLN A 111 19.43 -13.03 -7.30
C GLN A 111 18.63 -14.27 -6.84
N ASP A 112 17.30 -14.20 -6.96
CA ASP A 112 16.35 -15.29 -6.76
C ASP A 112 16.18 -16.20 -7.99
N ILE A 113 16.74 -15.81 -9.14
CA ILE A 113 16.74 -16.62 -10.35
C ILE A 113 17.94 -17.58 -10.26
N GLU A 114 17.68 -18.85 -9.98
CA GLU A 114 18.69 -19.89 -10.18
C GLU A 114 19.23 -19.77 -11.61
N LYS A 115 20.57 -19.66 -11.78
CA LYS A 115 21.21 -19.66 -13.09
C LYS A 115 20.68 -20.86 -13.87
N LYS A 116 19.88 -20.60 -14.91
CA LYS A 116 19.11 -21.61 -15.65
C LYS A 116 19.94 -22.88 -15.93
N GLN A 117 19.42 -24.01 -15.46
CA GLN A 117 19.57 -25.30 -16.15
C GLN A 117 19.21 -25.12 -17.65
N PRO A 118 19.86 -25.85 -18.57
CA PRO A 118 19.78 -25.59 -20.01
C PRO A 118 18.34 -25.66 -20.58
N ILE A 119 18.14 -24.93 -21.68
CA ILE A 119 16.90 -24.42 -22.30
C ILE A 119 15.86 -25.50 -22.73
N ASN A 120 16.05 -26.78 -22.41
CA ASN A 120 15.24 -27.89 -22.95
C ASN A 120 14.30 -28.59 -21.95
N ALA A 121 13.95 -27.98 -20.81
CA ALA A 121 12.92 -28.53 -19.93
C ALA A 121 11.56 -27.83 -20.19
N PRO A 122 10.47 -28.57 -20.50
CA PRO A 122 9.14 -27.99 -20.58
C PRO A 122 8.69 -27.63 -19.16
N GLY A 123 8.78 -26.35 -18.81
CA GLY A 123 8.33 -25.82 -17.52
C GLY A 123 6.82 -25.59 -17.50
N GLU A 124 6.17 -26.11 -16.48
CA GLU A 124 4.75 -25.90 -16.20
C GLU A 124 4.51 -24.42 -15.89
N GLN A 125 3.94 -23.68 -16.85
CA GLN A 125 3.53 -22.29 -16.63
C GLN A 125 2.35 -22.27 -15.66
N SER A 126 2.52 -21.69 -14.48
CA SER A 126 1.39 -21.41 -13.58
C SER A 126 0.38 -20.52 -14.31
N LYS A 127 -0.84 -21.02 -14.53
CA LYS A 127 -1.94 -20.26 -15.15
C LYS A 127 -2.09 -18.89 -14.47
N GLY A 128 -1.85 -17.82 -15.22
CA GLY A 128 -2.02 -16.44 -14.75
C GLY A 128 -0.72 -15.69 -14.38
N ALA A 129 0.46 -16.33 -14.44
CA ALA A 129 1.72 -15.60 -14.29
C ALA A 129 1.98 -14.68 -15.50
N PRO A 130 2.50 -13.46 -15.28
CA PRO A 130 2.85 -12.56 -16.39
C PRO A 130 3.98 -13.15 -17.25
N ASP A 131 3.87 -12.98 -18.57
CA ASP A 131 4.85 -13.44 -19.57
C ASP A 131 6.26 -12.83 -19.35
N ALA A 132 6.32 -11.62 -18.78
CA ALA A 132 7.55 -11.00 -18.30
C ALA A 132 7.28 -10.07 -17.11
N LEU A 133 8.19 -10.07 -16.13
CA LEU A 133 8.29 -9.05 -15.08
C LEU A 133 9.45 -8.11 -15.43
N THR A 134 9.20 -6.82 -15.29
CA THR A 134 10.25 -5.82 -15.51
C THR A 134 11.16 -5.73 -14.28
N HIS A 135 12.42 -5.39 -14.51
CA HIS A 135 13.42 -5.20 -13.46
C HIS A 135 14.08 -3.82 -13.59
N PRO A 136 14.59 -3.24 -12.48
CA PRO A 136 15.37 -2.02 -12.51
C PRO A 136 16.53 -2.09 -13.49
N THR A 137 16.78 -0.98 -14.20
CA THR A 137 18.03 -0.83 -14.95
C THR A 137 19.21 -0.74 -13.97
N PRO A 138 20.43 -1.17 -14.35
CA PRO A 138 21.61 -0.97 -13.52
C PRO A 138 21.70 0.48 -13.03
N PRO A 139 21.91 0.70 -11.73
CA PRO A 139 21.99 2.05 -11.19
C PRO A 139 23.23 2.78 -11.68
N TYR A 140 23.16 4.12 -11.72
CA TYR A 140 24.29 4.95 -12.11
C TYR A 140 25.33 5.08 -10.98
N ALA A 141 24.86 5.06 -9.74
CA ALA A 141 25.67 5.16 -8.54
C ALA A 141 25.45 3.94 -7.63
N ASP A 142 26.23 3.84 -6.56
CA ASP A 142 25.88 2.97 -5.45
C ASP A 142 24.64 3.56 -4.74
N GLU A 143 23.50 2.93 -4.95
CA GLU A 143 22.19 3.37 -4.43
C GLU A 143 22.06 3.20 -2.91
N THR A 144 23.05 2.61 -2.25
CA THR A 144 23.14 2.60 -0.79
C THR A 144 23.70 3.91 -0.24
N PHE A 145 24.32 4.74 -1.09
CA PHE A 145 24.98 5.99 -0.72
C PHE A 145 25.98 5.83 0.44
N GLY A 146 26.59 4.65 0.57
CA GLY A 146 27.53 4.33 1.65
C GLY A 146 26.90 3.98 3.00
N TYR A 147 25.57 3.90 3.08
CA TYR A 147 24.86 3.50 4.32
C TYR A 147 24.79 1.98 4.53
N GLY A 148 25.20 1.21 3.52
CA GLY A 148 25.25 -0.24 3.54
C GLY A 148 23.96 -0.92 3.07
N LYS A 149 24.02 -2.25 2.98
CA LYS A 149 22.92 -3.15 2.59
C LYS A 149 22.45 -3.98 3.77
N GLY A 150 21.89 -5.16 3.50
CA GLY A 150 21.40 -6.07 4.53
C GLY A 150 20.01 -5.67 5.00
N ARG A 151 19.84 -5.65 6.32
CA ARG A 151 18.63 -5.18 7.00
C ARG A 151 18.43 -3.66 7.02
N GLN A 152 19.29 -2.89 6.35
CA GLN A 152 19.00 -1.47 6.11
C GLN A 152 17.74 -1.35 5.24
N PRO A 153 16.86 -0.36 5.49
CA PRO A 153 15.74 -0.10 4.58
C PRO A 153 16.28 0.24 3.19
N VAL A 154 15.60 -0.23 2.15
CA VAL A 154 15.88 0.23 0.80
C VAL A 154 15.54 1.71 0.68
N ILE A 155 16.43 2.47 0.05
CA ILE A 155 16.30 3.92 -0.13
C ILE A 155 16.50 4.31 -1.59
N SER A 156 16.21 5.56 -1.93
CA SER A 156 16.53 6.12 -3.25
C SER A 156 15.86 5.37 -4.40
N ILE A 157 14.68 4.78 -4.16
CA ILE A 157 13.86 4.16 -5.20
C ILE A 157 12.66 5.04 -5.53
N THR A 158 12.22 4.99 -6.78
CA THR A 158 11.02 5.73 -7.21
C THR A 158 9.73 5.03 -6.77
N HIS A 159 8.63 5.77 -6.76
CA HIS A 159 7.29 5.20 -6.59
C HIS A 159 6.99 4.09 -7.62
N HIS A 160 7.41 4.28 -8.88
CA HIS A 160 7.30 3.26 -9.93
C HIS A 160 8.03 1.97 -9.56
N ALA A 161 9.27 2.07 -9.08
CA ALA A 161 10.08 0.93 -8.69
C ALA A 161 9.49 0.17 -7.50
N ALA A 162 8.94 0.90 -6.53
CA ALA A 162 8.26 0.32 -5.36
C ALA A 162 6.98 -0.45 -5.78
N MET A 163 6.18 0.11 -6.70
CA MET A 163 5.02 -0.59 -7.28
C MET A 163 5.41 -1.86 -8.03
N GLU A 164 6.47 -1.82 -8.86
CA GLU A 164 6.92 -3.00 -9.61
C GLU A 164 7.54 -4.06 -8.70
N TYR A 165 8.23 -3.68 -7.61
CA TYR A 165 8.65 -4.62 -6.57
C TYR A 165 7.45 -5.38 -5.98
N CYS A 166 6.36 -4.68 -5.64
CA CYS A 166 5.17 -5.33 -5.08
C CYS A 166 4.52 -6.30 -6.07
N ARG A 167 4.53 -5.95 -7.36
CA ARG A 167 4.06 -6.84 -8.44
C ARG A 167 4.94 -8.08 -8.59
N TRP A 168 6.25 -7.90 -8.55
CA TRP A 168 7.21 -9.00 -8.56
C TRP A 168 7.01 -9.92 -7.34
N LEU A 169 6.90 -9.35 -6.14
CA LEU A 169 6.67 -10.10 -4.91
C LEU A 169 5.35 -10.88 -4.99
N SER A 170 4.32 -10.28 -5.58
CA SER A 170 3.03 -10.94 -5.78
C SER A 170 3.14 -12.15 -6.71
N ALA A 171 3.84 -11.98 -7.84
CA ALA A 171 4.06 -13.06 -8.78
C ALA A 171 4.94 -14.17 -8.18
N LYS A 172 5.91 -13.83 -7.32
CA LYS A 172 6.80 -14.78 -6.66
C LYS A 172 6.10 -15.63 -5.62
N THR A 173 5.20 -15.03 -4.84
CA THR A 173 4.56 -15.68 -3.68
C THR A 173 3.17 -16.23 -3.99
N GLY A 174 2.55 -15.80 -5.09
CA GLY A 174 1.15 -16.09 -5.39
C GLY A 174 0.14 -15.33 -4.52
N LYS A 175 0.60 -14.39 -3.67
CA LYS A 175 -0.26 -13.53 -2.84
C LYS A 175 -0.29 -12.11 -3.41
N THR A 176 -1.35 -11.35 -3.17
CA THR A 176 -1.42 -9.96 -3.64
C THR A 176 -0.70 -9.03 -2.67
N TYR A 177 0.40 -8.41 -3.13
CA TYR A 177 1.14 -7.37 -2.44
C TYR A 177 1.07 -6.05 -3.22
N ARG A 178 0.98 -4.93 -2.50
CA ARG A 178 1.01 -3.56 -3.04
C ARG A 178 1.56 -2.58 -2.01
N LEU A 179 1.77 -1.33 -2.43
CA LEU A 179 1.97 -0.22 -1.50
C LEU A 179 0.68 0.01 -0.67
N PRO A 180 0.80 0.47 0.59
CA PRO A 180 -0.35 0.92 1.35
C PRO A 180 -0.99 2.12 0.67
N THR A 181 -2.32 2.25 0.75
CA THR A 181 -2.94 3.56 0.52
C THR A 181 -2.52 4.51 1.64
N GLU A 182 -2.60 5.82 1.40
CA GLU A 182 -2.31 6.82 2.42
C GLU A 182 -3.17 6.61 3.68
N ALA A 183 -4.43 6.21 3.50
CA ALA A 183 -5.34 5.92 4.59
C ALA A 183 -4.96 4.67 5.38
N GLU A 184 -4.57 3.58 4.69
CA GLU A 184 -4.07 2.37 5.34
C GLU A 184 -2.78 2.65 6.12
N TRP A 185 -1.88 3.46 5.56
CA TRP A 185 -0.63 3.84 6.22
C TRP A 185 -0.89 4.63 7.50
N GLU A 186 -1.73 5.67 7.46
CA GLU A 186 -2.01 6.48 8.66
C GLU A 186 -2.76 5.67 9.72
N TYR A 187 -3.72 4.84 9.30
CA TYR A 187 -4.45 3.96 10.21
C TYR A 187 -3.50 3.01 10.95
N ALA A 188 -2.62 2.35 10.20
CA ALA A 188 -1.61 1.44 10.72
C ALA A 188 -0.59 2.17 11.61
N CYS A 189 -0.15 3.37 11.22
CA CYS A 189 0.77 4.20 11.99
C CYS A 189 0.17 4.53 13.36
N ARG A 190 -1.08 5.03 13.38
CA ARG A 190 -1.79 5.42 14.60
C ARG A 190 -2.06 4.25 15.53
N ALA A 191 -2.33 3.05 15.00
CA ALA A 191 -2.65 1.85 15.76
C ALA A 191 -3.71 2.10 16.87
N GLY A 192 -4.77 2.83 16.51
CA GLY A 192 -5.86 3.22 17.41
C GLY A 192 -5.65 4.53 18.19
N SER A 193 -4.45 5.12 18.16
CA SER A 193 -4.19 6.41 18.79
C SER A 193 -4.81 7.59 18.03
N LYS A 194 -5.19 8.63 18.78
CA LYS A 194 -5.67 9.92 18.26
C LYS A 194 -4.66 11.06 18.44
N THR A 195 -3.50 10.77 19.01
CA THR A 195 -2.43 11.74 19.30
C THR A 195 -1.54 11.96 18.08
N ALA A 196 -0.60 12.91 18.19
CA ALA A 196 0.35 13.22 17.12
C ALA A 196 1.21 12.01 16.74
N TYR A 197 1.64 11.20 17.71
CA TYR A 197 2.38 9.94 17.50
C TYR A 197 1.59 8.75 18.05
N SER A 198 1.91 7.53 17.63
CA SER A 198 1.28 6.30 18.13
C SER A 198 1.49 6.05 19.64
N PHE A 199 2.51 6.69 20.21
CA PHE A 199 2.89 6.59 21.63
C PHE A 199 2.43 7.78 22.49
N GLY A 200 1.65 8.71 21.95
CA GLY A 200 1.17 9.92 22.65
C GLY A 200 1.68 11.22 22.03
N ASP A 201 1.50 12.34 22.73
CA ASP A 201 1.93 13.68 22.26
C ASP A 201 3.29 14.13 22.84
N ASP A 202 3.88 13.36 23.76
CA ASP A 202 5.15 13.70 24.38
C ASP A 202 6.33 13.39 23.46
N VAL A 203 6.78 14.42 22.72
CA VAL A 203 7.92 14.33 21.80
C VAL A 203 9.21 13.85 22.44
N LYS A 204 9.38 13.97 23.77
CA LYS A 204 10.57 13.48 24.46
C LYS A 204 10.74 11.97 24.38
N LYS A 205 9.64 11.24 24.14
CA LYS A 205 9.65 9.78 23.93
C LYS A 205 10.01 9.37 22.51
N LEU A 206 10.06 10.30 21.56
CA LEU A 206 10.26 9.99 20.14
C LEU A 206 11.53 9.15 19.89
N GLY A 207 12.62 9.43 20.59
CA GLY A 207 13.87 8.69 20.45
C GLY A 207 13.81 7.21 20.84
N GLU A 208 12.75 6.77 21.54
CA GLU A 208 12.49 5.36 21.84
C GLU A 208 11.82 4.62 20.66
N TYR A 209 11.15 5.35 19.76
CA TYR A 209 10.33 4.82 18.67
C TYR A 209 10.89 5.12 17.27
N ALA A 210 11.84 6.06 17.16
CA ALA A 210 12.26 6.61 15.89
C ALA A 210 13.76 6.82 15.76
N TRP A 211 14.26 6.65 14.53
CA TRP A 211 15.49 7.28 14.05
C TRP A 211 15.14 8.55 13.29
N TYR A 212 15.68 9.69 13.72
CA TYR A 212 15.33 11.01 13.21
C TYR A 212 16.54 11.96 13.35
N LEU A 213 16.41 13.20 12.87
CA LEU A 213 17.55 14.12 12.73
C LEU A 213 18.46 14.19 13.97
N ASP A 214 17.88 14.21 15.18
CA ASP A 214 18.64 14.43 16.41
C ASP A 214 19.34 13.15 16.94
N ASN A 215 19.00 11.95 16.44
CA ASN A 215 19.54 10.69 16.98
C ASN A 215 20.01 9.67 15.92
N SER A 216 19.90 10.00 14.63
CA SER A 216 20.20 9.08 13.53
C SER A 216 21.67 9.01 13.15
N ASP A 217 22.51 9.91 13.67
CA ASP A 217 23.89 10.11 13.22
C ASP A 217 23.99 10.41 11.71
N GLY A 218 22.95 11.03 11.13
CA GLY A 218 22.91 11.44 9.73
C GLY A 218 22.81 10.28 8.74
N ARG A 219 22.14 9.18 9.11
CA ARG A 219 21.97 8.00 8.25
C ARG A 219 20.75 7.13 8.63
N PRO A 220 20.23 6.29 7.72
CA PRO A 220 19.27 5.25 8.08
C PRO A 220 19.92 4.15 8.93
N HIS A 221 19.10 3.43 9.68
CA HIS A 221 19.50 2.33 10.54
C HIS A 221 18.75 1.04 10.16
N PRO A 222 19.33 -0.14 10.49
CA PRO A 222 18.64 -1.41 10.28
C PRO A 222 17.24 -1.40 10.86
N VAL A 223 16.30 -1.95 10.11
CA VAL A 223 14.88 -1.89 10.45
C VAL A 223 14.58 -2.67 11.74
N GLY A 224 13.60 -2.19 12.50
CA GLY A 224 13.10 -2.83 13.71
C GLY A 224 13.94 -2.61 14.97
N MET A 225 14.84 -1.63 14.97
CA MET A 225 15.74 -1.36 16.11
C MET A 225 15.12 -0.49 17.22
N LYS A 226 14.03 0.22 16.93
CA LYS A 226 13.28 1.03 17.91
C LYS A 226 12.00 0.33 18.35
N LYS A 227 11.33 0.85 19.38
CA LYS A 227 10.07 0.28 19.88
C LYS A 227 8.99 0.32 18.77
N PRO A 228 8.18 -0.73 18.63
CA PRO A 228 7.06 -0.71 17.71
C PRO A 228 5.89 0.13 18.25
N ASN A 229 4.96 0.46 17.37
CA ASN A 229 3.66 0.99 17.76
C ASN A 229 2.77 -0.09 18.45
N PRO A 230 1.60 0.26 18.99
CA PRO A 230 0.71 -0.70 19.67
C PRO A 230 0.29 -1.94 18.87
N TRP A 231 0.42 -1.93 17.53
CA TRP A 231 0.12 -3.09 16.69
C TRP A 231 1.37 -3.91 16.30
N GLY A 232 2.56 -3.52 16.78
CA GLY A 232 3.80 -4.26 16.50
C GLY A 232 4.52 -3.84 15.23
N LEU A 233 4.10 -2.74 14.58
CA LEU A 233 4.80 -2.16 13.43
C LEU A 233 5.95 -1.29 13.92
N HIS A 234 7.14 -1.50 13.36
CA HIS A 234 8.32 -0.71 13.67
C HIS A 234 8.50 0.43 12.66
N ASP A 235 9.24 1.45 13.09
CA ASP A 235 9.75 2.55 12.27
C ASP A 235 8.66 3.42 11.60
N MET A 236 7.40 3.32 12.07
CA MET A 236 6.27 4.14 11.58
C MET A 236 6.43 5.65 11.82
N HIS A 237 7.46 6.07 12.56
CA HIS A 237 7.75 7.46 12.93
C HIS A 237 9.21 7.83 12.66
N GLY A 238 9.82 7.42 11.54
CA GLY A 238 11.18 7.82 11.20
C GLY A 238 11.91 6.72 10.44
N ASN A 239 13.23 6.68 10.56
CA ASN A 239 14.15 5.87 9.76
C ASN A 239 14.09 6.28 8.28
N VAL A 240 13.15 5.77 7.48
CA VAL A 240 12.91 6.28 6.14
C VAL A 240 11.45 6.63 5.95
N ALA A 241 11.20 7.69 5.20
CA ALA A 241 9.85 8.04 4.81
C ALA A 241 9.38 7.03 3.76
N GLU A 242 8.08 6.74 3.71
CA GLU A 242 7.57 5.59 2.98
C GLU A 242 6.59 5.99 1.87
N TRP A 243 6.79 5.43 0.68
CA TRP A 243 5.85 5.56 -0.42
C TRP A 243 4.47 5.00 -0.06
N CYS A 244 3.43 5.80 -0.28
CA CYS A 244 2.06 5.33 -0.39
C CYS A 244 1.66 5.21 -1.87
N LEU A 245 0.61 4.43 -2.14
CA LEU A 245 0.07 4.23 -3.48
C LEU A 245 -0.51 5.51 -4.10
N ASP A 246 -0.99 6.41 -3.25
CA ASP A 246 -1.74 7.60 -3.62
C ASP A 246 -0.91 8.62 -4.39
N HIS A 247 -1.51 9.18 -5.45
CA HIS A 247 -1.08 10.47 -5.95
C HIS A 247 -1.32 11.52 -4.86
N TYR A 248 -0.42 12.47 -4.71
CA TYR A 248 -0.58 13.55 -3.75
C TYR A 248 -1.47 14.64 -4.33
N ASP A 249 -2.41 15.10 -3.51
CA ASP A 249 -3.17 16.33 -3.70
C ASP A 249 -3.43 16.95 -2.32
N LYS A 250 -3.01 18.22 -2.17
CA LYS A 250 -3.14 18.98 -0.92
C LYS A 250 -4.60 19.21 -0.51
N ASP A 251 -5.52 19.23 -1.48
CA ASP A 251 -6.94 19.51 -1.24
C ASP A 251 -7.76 18.22 -1.18
N PHE A 252 -7.14 17.04 -1.30
CA PHE A 252 -7.84 15.75 -1.33
C PHE A 252 -8.76 15.54 -0.11
N TYR A 253 -8.25 15.82 1.09
CA TYR A 253 -9.01 15.62 2.35
C TYR A 253 -10.27 16.47 2.40
N SER A 254 -10.24 17.70 1.85
CA SER A 254 -11.40 18.59 1.82
C SER A 254 -12.53 18.09 0.91
N ARG A 255 -12.23 17.15 0.00
CA ARG A 255 -13.20 16.57 -0.93
C ARG A 255 -13.74 15.23 -0.43
N LEU A 256 -13.15 14.66 0.61
CA LEU A 256 -13.61 13.41 1.20
C LEU A 256 -14.76 13.69 2.18
N ASN A 257 -15.83 12.91 2.07
CA ASN A 257 -16.93 12.90 3.04
C ASN A 257 -17.21 11.45 3.43
N GLN A 258 -16.77 11.04 4.62
CA GLN A 258 -16.91 9.69 5.17
C GLN A 258 -16.59 8.60 4.14
N ALA A 259 -15.29 8.37 3.90
CA ALA A 259 -14.85 7.50 2.82
C ALA A 259 -14.55 6.07 3.30
N LEU A 260 -15.01 5.08 2.55
CA LEU A 260 -14.57 3.69 2.66
C LEU A 260 -13.37 3.50 1.74
N ASN A 261 -12.22 3.11 2.31
CA ASN A 261 -10.99 2.83 1.59
C ASN A 261 -10.58 3.94 0.59
N PRO A 262 -10.49 5.22 0.99
CA PRO A 262 -10.13 6.29 0.07
C PRO A 262 -8.72 6.06 -0.50
N VAL A 263 -8.60 6.27 -1.80
CA VAL A 263 -7.34 6.26 -2.52
C VAL A 263 -7.41 7.24 -3.69
N LEU A 264 -6.43 8.13 -3.83
CA LEU A 264 -6.25 8.93 -5.03
C LEU A 264 -5.36 8.17 -6.00
N LEU A 265 -5.96 7.49 -6.97
CA LEU A 265 -5.23 6.56 -7.85
C LEU A 265 -4.03 7.23 -8.56
N PRO A 266 -2.88 6.54 -8.62
CA PRO A 266 -1.73 7.04 -9.35
C PRO A 266 -2.04 7.13 -10.85
N THR A 267 -1.49 8.16 -11.47
CA THR A 267 -1.61 8.44 -12.91
C THR A 267 -0.29 8.11 -13.61
N GLU A 268 -0.19 8.44 -14.90
CA GLU A 268 1.05 8.41 -15.66
C GLU A 268 2.07 9.47 -15.23
N LYS A 269 1.68 10.44 -14.37
CA LYS A 269 2.58 11.48 -13.87
C LYS A 269 3.61 10.91 -12.89
N ARG A 270 4.85 11.38 -13.00
CA ARG A 270 5.92 10.97 -12.08
C ARG A 270 5.76 11.54 -10.67
N TYR A 271 5.16 12.72 -10.55
CA TYR A 271 5.01 13.45 -9.29
C TYR A 271 3.72 14.29 -9.27
N PRO A 272 3.27 14.73 -8.07
CA PRO A 272 3.69 14.21 -6.76
C PRO A 272 2.89 12.97 -6.36
N HIS A 273 3.55 11.94 -5.83
CA HIS A 273 2.97 10.86 -5.01
C HIS A 273 3.16 11.14 -3.51
N VAL A 274 2.33 10.52 -2.68
CA VAL A 274 2.34 10.67 -1.22
C VAL A 274 3.50 9.88 -0.59
N VAL A 275 4.18 10.52 0.37
CA VAL A 275 5.16 9.90 1.27
C VAL A 275 4.80 10.20 2.72
N ARG A 276 4.95 9.23 3.63
CA ARG A 276 4.55 9.35 5.05
C ARG A 276 5.68 8.91 6.01
N GLY A 277 5.52 9.16 7.30
CA GLY A 277 6.39 8.64 8.38
C GLY A 277 7.56 9.53 8.79
N GLY A 278 8.05 10.38 7.88
CA GLY A 278 9.29 11.12 8.11
C GLY A 278 10.51 10.20 8.09
N SER A 279 11.71 10.76 8.24
CA SER A 279 12.95 10.02 8.03
C SER A 279 14.04 10.36 9.05
N TRP A 280 15.16 9.67 8.93
CA TRP A 280 16.38 9.88 9.69
C TRP A 280 16.93 11.32 9.60
N ASP A 281 16.58 12.06 8.54
CA ASP A 281 17.03 13.46 8.32
C ASP A 281 15.94 14.49 8.69
N ASP A 282 14.83 14.04 9.25
CA ASP A 282 13.69 14.90 9.55
C ASP A 282 13.57 15.23 11.03
N LYS A 283 13.03 16.42 11.29
CA LYS A 283 12.67 16.89 12.63
C LYS A 283 11.33 16.30 13.09
N PRO A 284 11.07 16.22 14.40
CA PRO A 284 9.88 15.57 14.96
C PRO A 284 8.54 15.92 14.31
N GLN A 285 8.32 17.18 13.89
CA GLN A 285 7.05 17.58 13.29
C GLN A 285 6.69 16.82 11.99
N ALA A 286 7.67 16.30 11.26
CA ALA A 286 7.46 15.53 10.04
C ALA A 286 7.24 14.02 10.31
N LEU A 287 7.44 13.57 11.56
CA LEU A 287 7.31 12.18 11.98
C LEU A 287 5.92 11.89 12.61
N ARG A 288 5.07 12.91 12.75
CA ARG A 288 3.71 12.75 13.26
C ARG A 288 2.90 11.84 12.34
N SER A 289 1.96 11.10 12.93
CA SER A 289 1.08 10.18 12.21
C SER A 289 0.34 10.86 11.07
N ALA A 290 -0.06 12.13 11.23
CA ALA A 290 -0.78 12.91 10.21
C ALA A 290 0.13 13.61 9.18
N ALA A 291 1.45 13.65 9.38
CA ALA A 291 2.34 14.49 8.57
C ALA A 291 2.56 13.94 7.15
N ARG A 292 2.09 14.67 6.14
CA ARG A 292 2.15 14.27 4.73
C ARG A 292 3.35 14.92 4.03
N ARG A 293 3.96 14.23 3.08
CA ARG A 293 4.99 14.78 2.19
C ARG A 293 4.64 14.50 0.74
N ALA A 294 4.64 15.55 -0.08
CA ALA A 294 4.58 15.42 -1.54
C ALA A 294 5.96 15.09 -2.08
N SER A 295 6.07 14.07 -2.94
CA SER A 295 7.30 13.85 -3.70
C SER A 295 7.53 14.92 -4.77
N HIS A 296 8.79 15.14 -5.12
CA HIS A 296 9.19 16.22 -6.01
C HIS A 296 10.23 15.75 -7.03
N LYS A 297 10.20 16.31 -8.24
CA LYS A 297 11.15 15.98 -9.31
C LYS A 297 12.61 16.19 -8.93
N ASP A 298 12.88 17.09 -8.00
CA ASP A 298 14.24 17.39 -7.55
C ASP A 298 14.90 16.21 -6.83
N TRP A 299 14.12 15.19 -6.45
CA TRP A 299 14.62 13.93 -5.89
C TRP A 299 15.47 13.12 -6.88
N SER A 300 15.35 13.42 -8.18
CA SER A 300 16.22 12.88 -9.23
C SER A 300 17.15 13.92 -9.85
N ARG A 301 17.28 15.13 -9.30
CA ARG A 301 17.98 16.26 -9.96
C ARG A 301 19.43 15.98 -10.33
N ARG A 302 20.13 15.13 -9.57
CA ARG A 302 21.52 14.73 -9.83
C ARG A 302 21.66 13.55 -10.80
N ASP A 303 20.57 12.99 -11.30
CA ASP A 303 20.63 11.94 -12.32
C ASP A 303 21.06 12.55 -13.67
N PRO A 304 22.25 12.17 -14.20
CA PRO A 304 22.75 12.71 -15.46
C PRO A 304 22.12 12.05 -16.70
N GLN A 305 21.27 11.03 -16.54
CA GLN A 305 20.64 10.32 -17.65
C GLN A 305 19.56 11.19 -18.32
N ASN A 306 19.44 11.06 -19.65
CA ASN A 306 18.36 11.66 -20.43
C ASN A 306 17.68 10.60 -21.32
N PRO A 307 16.42 10.22 -21.05
CA PRO A 307 15.59 10.66 -19.93
C PRO A 307 16.06 10.08 -18.59
N GLN A 308 15.78 10.79 -17.49
CA GLN A 308 16.09 10.34 -16.13
C GLN A 308 15.44 9.00 -15.80
N SER A 309 16.11 8.25 -14.94
CA SER A 309 15.68 6.95 -14.44
C SER A 309 14.25 7.00 -13.89
N ILE A 310 13.47 5.99 -14.23
CA ILE A 310 12.17 5.72 -13.59
C ILE A 310 12.31 4.73 -12.43
N TRP A 311 13.53 4.28 -12.13
CA TRP A 311 13.80 3.25 -11.12
C TRP A 311 14.46 3.79 -9.85
N TRP A 312 15.35 4.77 -10.03
CA TRP A 312 16.23 5.27 -8.98
C TRP A 312 16.11 6.78 -8.82
N HIS A 313 16.22 7.24 -7.58
CA HIS A 313 16.38 8.64 -7.21
C HIS A 313 17.84 8.89 -6.82
N THR A 314 18.30 10.13 -6.99
CA THR A 314 19.69 10.52 -6.66
C THR A 314 19.81 11.41 -5.43
N GLU A 315 18.68 11.94 -4.95
CA GLU A 315 18.60 12.91 -3.85
C GLU A 315 17.58 12.49 -2.77
N ALA A 316 16.94 11.32 -2.90
CA ALA A 316 15.94 10.81 -1.96
C ALA A 316 16.47 9.64 -1.09
N THR A 317 17.65 9.82 -0.50
CA THR A 317 18.28 8.85 0.42
C THR A 317 17.51 8.60 1.71
N PHE A 318 16.39 9.29 1.88
CA PHE A 318 15.50 9.25 3.02
C PHE A 318 14.16 8.59 2.72
N VAL A 319 13.92 8.12 1.48
CA VAL A 319 12.65 7.52 1.06
C VAL A 319 12.83 6.06 0.69
N GLY A 320 12.07 5.20 1.36
CA GLY A 320 11.87 3.79 1.06
C GLY A 320 10.38 3.45 0.96
N PHE A 321 10.00 2.25 1.37
CA PHE A 321 8.61 1.82 1.38
C PHE A 321 8.41 0.56 2.22
N ARG A 322 7.15 0.25 2.52
CA ARG A 322 6.70 -1.06 3.02
C ARG A 322 5.58 -1.61 2.17
N VAL A 323 5.31 -2.91 2.30
CA VAL A 323 4.25 -3.59 1.55
C VAL A 323 3.03 -3.88 2.42
N VAL A 324 1.87 -3.96 1.78
CA VAL A 324 0.64 -4.51 2.36
C VAL A 324 0.11 -5.66 1.50
N ARG A 325 -0.64 -6.55 2.14
CA ARG A 325 -1.47 -7.58 1.51
C ARG A 325 -2.90 -7.38 2.01
N PRO A 326 -3.87 -6.96 1.18
CA PRO A 326 -5.26 -6.86 1.61
C PRO A 326 -5.86 -8.24 1.90
N LEU A 327 -6.77 -8.31 2.86
CA LEU A 327 -7.64 -9.49 3.02
C LEU A 327 -8.63 -9.57 1.85
N GLU A 328 -9.28 -8.45 1.57
CA GLU A 328 -10.13 -8.25 0.41
C GLU A 328 -9.66 -7.02 -0.36
N GLU A 329 -9.29 -7.21 -1.62
CA GLU A 329 -8.76 -6.11 -2.43
C GLU A 329 -9.88 -5.25 -3.02
N GLN A 330 -9.66 -3.93 -3.00
CA GLN A 330 -10.52 -2.94 -3.63
C GLN A 330 -10.59 -3.18 -5.15
N LYS A 331 -11.77 -3.03 -5.74
CA LYS A 331 -12.00 -3.39 -7.15
C LYS A 331 -11.06 -2.64 -8.11
N GLU A 332 -10.83 -1.37 -7.84
CA GLU A 332 -9.98 -0.44 -8.58
C GLU A 332 -8.47 -0.71 -8.41
N LEU A 333 -8.07 -1.41 -7.35
CA LEU A 333 -6.68 -1.74 -7.07
C LEU A 333 -6.27 -3.11 -7.62
N LYS A 334 -7.24 -3.98 -7.94
CA LYS A 334 -6.98 -5.30 -8.50
C LYS A 334 -6.18 -5.20 -9.81
N GLY A 335 -4.96 -5.75 -9.79
CA GLY A 335 -4.09 -5.81 -10.97
C GLY A 335 -3.49 -4.46 -11.39
N LEU A 336 -3.62 -3.42 -10.54
CA LEU A 336 -3.05 -2.10 -10.80
C LEU A 336 -1.55 -2.20 -11.10
N ARG A 337 -1.09 -1.38 -12.05
CA ARG A 337 0.31 -1.27 -12.47
C ARG A 337 0.73 0.18 -12.45
N SER A 338 2.03 0.42 -12.30
CA SER A 338 2.54 1.75 -12.53
C SER A 338 2.28 2.15 -13.98
N LYS A 339 1.72 3.35 -14.18
CA LYS A 339 1.52 3.95 -15.51
C LYS A 339 2.71 4.82 -15.92
N VAL A 340 3.70 4.95 -15.04
CA VAL A 340 4.90 5.75 -15.31
C VAL A 340 5.78 5.05 -16.34
N THR A 341 6.20 5.82 -17.33
CA THR A 341 7.13 5.41 -18.39
C THR A 341 8.25 6.43 -18.50
N LYS A 342 9.28 6.15 -19.30
CA LYS A 342 10.36 7.11 -19.55
C LYS A 342 9.86 8.43 -20.17
N SER A 343 8.74 8.40 -20.90
CA SER A 343 8.09 9.55 -21.52
C SER A 343 7.06 10.25 -20.62
N SER A 344 6.84 9.76 -19.40
CA SER A 344 5.87 10.36 -18.47
C SER A 344 6.22 11.81 -18.13
N PRO A 345 5.21 12.69 -18.04
CA PRO A 345 5.41 14.07 -17.64
C PRO A 345 5.73 14.20 -16.15
N ASP A 346 6.48 15.24 -15.81
CA ASP A 346 6.85 15.58 -14.44
C ASP A 346 5.87 16.57 -13.75
N TYR A 347 4.89 17.12 -14.48
CA TYR A 347 3.91 18.12 -13.99
C TYR A 347 2.46 17.86 -14.43
#